data_AF-X1MY63-F1
#
_entry.id   AF-X1MY63-F1
#
_cell.length_a   1.000
_cell.length_b   1.000
_cell.length_c   1.000
_cell.angle_alpha   90.00
_cell.angle_beta   90.00
_cell.angle_gamma   90.00
#
_symmetry.space_group_name_H-M   'P 1'
#
loop_
_entity.id
_entity.type
_entity.pdbx_description
1 polymer ?
#
loop_
_entity_poly.entity_id
_entity_poly.type
_entity_poly.pdbx_seq_one_letter_code
_entity_poly.pdbx_strand_id
1 'polypeptide(L)'
;EDNQWLYDRLESEGYEMVYKEISIVNGEVKGNIDPELVLKSMTQYRVYKEAIIVTSDGDFACLVEYLIKKNKLRSVIASKREKCSHLLEAASGTYICYLDDLKDRLRYYKY
;
A
#
# COMPACT_ATOMS: atom_id res chain seq x y z
N GLU A 1 3.96 -19.61 11.79
CA GLU A 1 3.29 -20.00 10.54
C GLU A 1 1.89 -19.36 10.42
N ASP A 2 1.70 -18.10 10.86
CA ASP A 2 0.33 -17.67 11.21
C ASP A 2 -0.47 -17.00 10.09
N ASN A 3 0.13 -16.76 8.91
CA ASN A 3 -0.55 -16.09 7.78
C ASN A 3 -0.41 -16.80 6.43
N GLN A 4 0.07 -18.06 6.41
CA GLN A 4 0.33 -18.76 5.14
C GLN A 4 -0.94 -18.84 4.27
N TRP A 5 -2.08 -19.16 4.87
CA TRP A 5 -3.37 -19.21 4.17
C TRP A 5 -3.72 -17.89 3.46
N LEU A 6 -3.35 -16.74 4.02
CA LEU A 6 -3.63 -15.43 3.45
C LEU A 6 -2.71 -15.17 2.26
N TYR A 7 -1.43 -15.53 2.38
CA TYR A 7 -0.48 -15.41 1.28
C TYR A 7 -0.87 -16.31 0.12
N ASP A 8 -1.19 -17.57 0.39
CA ASP A 8 -1.68 -18.52 -0.63
C ASP A 8 -2.93 -17.99 -1.32
N ARG A 9 -3.84 -17.37 -0.54
CA ARG A 9 -5.07 -16.78 -1.08
C ARG A 9 -4.75 -15.61 -2.02
N LEU A 10 -3.91 -14.67 -1.60
CA LEU A 10 -3.50 -13.52 -2.41
C LEU A 10 -2.82 -13.98 -3.70
N GLU A 11 -1.91 -14.94 -3.62
CA GLU A 11 -1.27 -15.51 -4.81
C GLU A 11 -2.29 -16.17 -5.75
N SER A 12 -3.24 -16.94 -5.22
CA SER A 12 -4.32 -17.55 -6.02
C SER A 12 -5.23 -16.53 -6.71
N GLU A 13 -5.32 -15.31 -6.16
CA GLU A 13 -6.07 -14.18 -6.74
C GLU A 13 -5.22 -13.35 -7.72
N GLY A 14 -3.96 -13.73 -7.95
CA GLY A 14 -3.05 -13.11 -8.92
C GLY A 14 -2.15 -12.02 -8.36
N TYR A 15 -2.06 -11.87 -7.04
CA TYR A 15 -1.08 -10.98 -6.41
C TYR A 15 0.31 -11.62 -6.40
N GLU A 16 1.34 -10.84 -6.74
CA GLU A 16 2.75 -11.21 -6.54
C GLU A 16 3.16 -10.83 -5.11
N MET A 17 3.49 -11.83 -4.28
CA MET A 17 4.01 -11.59 -2.95
C MET A 17 5.50 -11.26 -3.01
N VAL A 18 5.87 -10.06 -2.55
CA VAL A 18 7.27 -9.61 -2.49
C VAL A 18 7.76 -9.70 -1.05
N TYR A 19 8.72 -10.58 -0.81
CA TYR A 19 9.29 -10.84 0.52
C TYR A 19 10.62 -10.10 0.69
N LYS A 20 10.88 -9.62 1.90
CA LYS A 20 12.14 -8.98 2.30
C LYS A 20 12.73 -9.72 3.50
N GLU A 21 14.05 -9.88 3.48
CA GLU A 21 14.79 -10.38 4.64
C GLU A 21 14.73 -9.37 5.79
N ILE A 22 14.47 -9.87 7.00
CA ILE A 22 14.44 -9.03 8.20
C ILE A 22 15.86 -8.83 8.74
N SER A 23 16.13 -7.64 9.26
CA SER A 23 17.38 -7.34 9.97
C SER A 23 17.12 -7.25 11.46
N ILE A 24 18.04 -7.71 12.30
CA ILE A 24 17.97 -7.51 13.75
C ILE A 24 19.00 -6.46 14.16
N VAL A 25 18.55 -5.35 14.71
CA VAL A 25 19.41 -4.26 15.18
C VAL A 25 19.12 -4.02 16.65
N ASN A 26 20.12 -4.19 17.51
CA ASN A 26 19.99 -4.06 18.98
C ASN A 26 18.88 -4.95 19.59
N GLY A 27 18.68 -6.16 19.04
CA GLY A 27 17.63 -7.08 19.50
C GLY A 27 16.23 -6.77 18.95
N GLU A 28 16.05 -5.68 18.20
CA GLU A 28 14.79 -5.36 17.54
C GLU A 28 14.78 -5.86 16.10
N VAL A 29 13.68 -6.48 15.71
CA VAL A 29 13.41 -6.83 14.32
C VAL A 29 13.07 -5.54 13.54
N LYS A 30 13.84 -5.26 12.50
CA LYS A 30 13.62 -4.19 11.52
C LYS A 30 13.19 -4.83 10.20
N GLY A 31 11.94 -4.56 9.80
CA GLY A 31 11.34 -5.07 8.57
C GLY A 31 10.62 -3.98 7.78
N ASN A 32 11.08 -2.73 7.86
CA ASN A 32 10.53 -1.64 7.05
C ASN A 32 10.68 -2.00 5.56
N ILE A 33 9.60 -1.84 4.80
CA ILE A 33 9.51 -2.16 3.36
C ILE A 33 9.29 -0.91 2.49
N ASP A 34 9.22 0.27 3.10
CA ASP A 34 8.82 1.51 2.43
C ASP A 34 9.79 1.89 1.32
N PRO A 35 11.14 1.86 1.52
CA PRO A 35 12.09 2.11 0.44
C PRO A 35 11.97 1.11 -0.70
N GLU A 36 11.78 -0.18 -0.41
CA GLU A 36 11.60 -1.22 -1.43
C GLU A 36 10.31 -1.01 -2.22
N LEU A 37 9.21 -0.62 -1.57
CA LEU A 37 7.94 -0.36 -2.24
C LEU A 37 8.03 0.87 -3.14
N VAL A 38 8.69 1.94 -2.68
CA VAL A 38 9.00 3.11 -3.51
C VAL A 38 9.85 2.70 -4.70
N LEU A 39 10.92 1.93 -4.49
CA LEU A 39 11.81 1.48 -5.55
C LEU A 39 11.11 0.58 -6.57
N LYS A 40 10.30 -0.39 -6.12
CA LYS A 40 9.52 -1.26 -7.03
C LYS A 40 8.54 -0.43 -7.85
N SER A 41 7.86 0.55 -7.23
CA SER A 41 6.94 1.47 -7.93
C SER A 41 7.64 2.28 -9.02
N MET A 42 8.90 2.67 -8.80
CA MET A 42 9.69 3.44 -9.76
C MET A 42 10.35 2.58 -10.84
N THR A 43 10.84 1.39 -10.50
CA THR A 43 11.44 0.46 -11.47
C THR A 43 10.40 -0.14 -12.42
N GLN A 44 9.18 -0.36 -11.95
CA GLN A 44 8.04 -0.82 -12.76
C GLN A 44 7.27 0.31 -13.46
N TYR A 45 7.73 1.55 -13.34
CA TYR A 45 7.01 2.76 -13.77
C TYR A 45 6.56 2.76 -15.24
N ARG A 46 7.33 2.10 -16.11
CA ARG A 46 7.01 1.95 -17.55
C ARG A 46 6.11 0.77 -17.86
N VAL A 47 5.98 -0.18 -16.94
CA VAL A 47 5.23 -1.42 -17.12
C VAL A 47 3.74 -1.19 -16.80
N TYR A 48 3.44 -0.51 -15.69
CA TYR A 48 2.05 -0.21 -15.34
C TYR A 48 1.53 1.06 -16.01
N LYS A 49 0.21 1.09 -16.25
CA LYS A 49 -0.49 2.28 -16.74
C LYS A 49 -0.63 3.31 -15.62
N GLU A 50 -1.25 2.94 -14.51
CA GLU A 50 -1.43 3.75 -13.31
C GLU A 50 -1.26 2.88 -12.06
N ALA A 51 -0.83 3.46 -10.95
CA ALA A 51 -0.67 2.79 -9.67
C ALA A 51 -1.89 2.99 -8.77
N ILE A 52 -2.26 1.94 -8.03
CA ILE A 52 -3.11 2.04 -6.84
C ILE A 52 -2.20 1.75 -5.64
N ILE A 53 -2.12 2.70 -4.71
CA ILE A 53 -1.26 2.57 -3.52
C ILE A 53 -2.16 2.31 -2.32
N VAL A 54 -1.95 1.19 -1.62
CA VAL A 54 -2.71 0.85 -0.42
C VAL A 54 -1.83 1.14 0.80
N THR A 55 -2.04 2.29 1.44
CA THR A 55 -1.28 2.70 2.63
C THR A 55 -2.00 3.82 3.39
N SER A 56 -1.71 3.93 4.68
CA SER A 56 -2.10 5.07 5.54
C SER A 56 -0.88 5.89 5.99
N ASP A 57 0.32 5.51 5.55
CA ASP A 57 1.59 6.07 6.02
C ASP A 57 2.00 7.35 5.25
N GLY A 58 2.44 8.35 6.01
CA GLY A 58 2.89 9.64 5.50
C GLY A 58 4.16 9.58 4.67
N ASP A 59 5.00 8.57 4.87
CA ASP A 59 6.29 8.46 4.17
C ASP A 59 6.11 8.27 2.65
N PHE A 60 4.95 7.78 2.21
CA PHE A 60 4.60 7.65 0.79
C PHE A 60 4.06 8.94 0.15
N ALA A 61 3.88 10.03 0.90
CA ALA A 61 3.38 11.30 0.36
C ALA A 61 4.19 11.78 -0.86
N CYS A 62 5.52 11.65 -0.80
CA CYS A 62 6.39 12.05 -1.90
C CYS A 62 6.18 11.23 -3.18
N LEU A 63 5.99 9.90 -3.04
CA LEU A 63 5.69 9.01 -4.16
C LEU A 63 4.33 9.34 -4.77
N VAL A 64 3.32 9.55 -3.93
CA VAL A 64 1.95 9.91 -4.35
C VAL A 64 1.96 11.21 -5.16
N GLU A 65 2.57 12.28 -4.65
CA GLU A 65 2.65 13.54 -5.37
C GLU A 65 3.34 13.39 -6.73
N TYR A 66 4.44 12.62 -6.76
CA TYR A 66 5.19 12.38 -7.99
C TYR A 66 4.31 11.68 -9.03
N LEU A 67 3.58 10.63 -8.64
CA LEU A 67 2.72 9.88 -9.53
C LEU A 67 1.52 10.70 -10.01
N ILE A 68 0.92 11.55 -9.16
CA ILE A 68 -0.13 12.50 -9.57
C ILE A 68 0.40 13.46 -10.64
N LYS A 69 1.55 14.11 -10.39
CA LYS A 69 2.19 15.05 -11.33
C LYS A 69 2.51 14.40 -12.68
N LYS A 70 2.64 13.08 -12.73
CA LYS A 70 2.91 12.33 -13.95
C LYS A 70 1.68 11.67 -14.58
N ASN A 71 0.48 11.88 -14.05
CA ASN A 71 -0.74 11.17 -14.45
C ASN A 71 -0.57 9.65 -14.39
N LYS A 72 0.10 9.18 -13.34
CA LYS A 72 0.44 7.77 -13.09
C LYS A 72 -0.17 7.22 -11.80
N LEU A 73 -0.92 8.02 -11.05
CA LEU A 73 -1.67 7.57 -9.90
C LEU A 73 -3.16 7.42 -10.26
N ARG A 74 -3.73 6.27 -9.91
CA ARG A 74 -5.16 6.01 -10.01
C ARG A 74 -5.88 6.32 -8.69
N SER A 75 -5.37 5.82 -7.57
CA SER A 75 -5.96 6.07 -6.25
C SER A 75 -4.99 5.71 -5.13
N VAL A 76 -5.19 6.32 -3.96
CA VAL A 76 -4.65 5.87 -2.68
C VAL A 76 -5.78 5.25 -1.88
N ILE A 77 -5.58 4.05 -1.34
CA ILE A 77 -6.54 3.37 -0.47
C ILE A 77 -5.94 3.33 0.94
N ALA A 78 -6.51 4.13 1.84
CA ALA A 78 -6.14 4.14 3.24
C ALA A 78 -7.10 3.26 4.07
N SER A 79 -6.62 2.77 5.21
CA SER A 79 -7.43 1.89 6.06
C SER A 79 -8.62 2.62 6.68
N LYS A 80 -8.34 3.72 7.39
CA LYS A 80 -9.31 4.51 8.16
C LYS A 80 -8.90 5.97 8.11
N ARG A 81 -9.85 6.89 8.04
CA ARG A 81 -9.57 8.34 7.99
C ARG A 81 -8.79 8.82 9.21
N GLU A 82 -9.24 8.42 10.40
CA GLU A 82 -8.64 8.82 11.68
C GLU A 82 -7.20 8.31 11.89
N LYS A 83 -6.79 7.27 11.14
CA LYS A 83 -5.45 6.66 11.23
C LYS A 83 -4.57 6.97 10.02
N CYS A 84 -5.06 7.79 9.10
CA CYS A 84 -4.31 8.20 7.93
C CYS A 84 -3.42 9.40 8.29
N SER A 85 -2.17 9.37 7.85
CA SER A 85 -1.27 10.51 8.03
C SER A 85 -1.81 11.74 7.30
N HIS A 86 -1.85 12.89 7.97
CA HIS A 86 -2.22 14.17 7.35
C HIS A 86 -1.32 14.53 6.16
N LEU A 87 -0.06 14.11 6.17
CA LEU A 87 0.86 14.31 5.03
C LEU A 87 0.39 13.52 3.82
N LEU A 88 0.00 12.26 4.01
CA LEU A 88 -0.53 11.42 2.94
C LEU A 88 -1.87 11.96 2.42
N GLU A 89 -2.76 12.38 3.32
CA GLU A 89 -4.05 12.97 2.93
C GLU A 89 -3.86 14.24 2.09
N ALA A 90 -2.98 15.15 2.52
CA ALA A 90 -2.68 16.38 1.80
C ALA A 90 -2.05 16.10 0.43
N ALA A 91 -1.12 15.16 0.34
CA ALA A 91 -0.49 14.75 -0.92
C ALA A 91 -1.48 14.07 -1.88
N SER A 92 -2.41 13.29 -1.35
CA SER A 92 -3.36 12.50 -2.15
C SER A 92 -4.54 13.33 -2.66
N GLY A 93 -4.97 14.36 -1.93
CA GLY A 93 -6.11 15.19 -2.32
C GLY A 93 -7.36 14.36 -2.64
N THR A 94 -7.91 14.51 -3.85
CA THR A 94 -9.10 13.77 -4.29
C THR A 94 -8.84 12.32 -4.70
N TYR A 95 -7.59 11.86 -4.72
CA TYR A 95 -7.24 10.49 -5.11
C TYR A 95 -7.39 9.47 -3.98
N ILE A 96 -7.54 9.92 -2.72
CA ILE A 96 -7.65 9.04 -1.56
C ILE A 96 -9.08 8.56 -1.34
N CYS A 97 -9.22 7.27 -1.04
CA CYS A 97 -10.43 6.69 -0.48
C CYS A 97 -10.10 5.82 0.74
N TYR A 98 -11.09 5.56 1.58
CA TYR A 98 -10.90 4.85 2.83
C TYR A 98 -11.69 3.54 2.84
N LEU A 99 -11.06 2.45 3.29
CA LEU A 99 -11.71 1.14 3.38
C LEU A 99 -12.91 1.14 4.32
N ASP A 100 -12.88 1.96 5.37
CA ASP A 100 -14.02 2.11 6.29
C ASP A 100 -15.29 2.60 5.58
N ASP A 101 -15.17 3.45 4.54
CA ASP A 101 -16.31 3.92 3.73
C ASP A 101 -16.91 2.78 2.87
N LEU A 102 -16.12 1.72 2.64
CA LEU A 102 -16.49 0.56 1.84
C LEU A 102 -16.85 -0.67 2.69
N LYS A 103 -16.77 -0.55 4.02
CA LYS A 103 -16.91 -1.68 4.96
C LYS A 103 -18.20 -2.47 4.77
N ASP A 104 -19.31 -1.79 4.56
CA ASP A 104 -20.61 -2.45 4.39
C ASP A 104 -20.71 -3.21 3.06
N ARG A 105 -19.97 -2.77 2.04
CA ARG A 105 -19.94 -3.39 0.71
C ARG A 105 -18.92 -4.53 0.61
N LEU A 106 -17.83 -4.44 1.38
CA LEU A 106 -16.71 -5.38 1.36
C LEU A 106 -16.74 -6.37 2.52
N ARG A 107 -17.86 -6.43 3.25
CA ARG A 107 -17.99 -7.27 4.44
C ARG A 107 -17.83 -8.74 4.05
N TYR A 108 -16.78 -9.37 4.59
CA TYR A 108 -16.57 -10.79 4.40
C TYR A 108 -17.54 -11.57 5.29
N TYR A 109 -18.39 -12.37 4.66
CA TYR A 109 -19.19 -13.39 5.35
C TYR A 109 -18.43 -14.70 5.28
N LYS A 110 -17.91 -15.15 6.43
CA LYS A 110 -17.32 -16.47 6.56
C LYS A 110 -18.46 -17.49 6.54
N TYR A 111 -18.62 -18.19 5.42
CA TYR A 111 -19.53 -19.33 5.30
C TYR A 111 -18.88 -20.59 5.88
#